data_AF-K1RPP9-F1
#
_entry.id   AF-K1RPP9-F1
#
_cell.length_a   1.000
_cell.length_b   1.000
_cell.length_c   1.000
_cell.angle_alpha   90.00
_cell.angle_beta   90.00
_cell.angle_gamma   90.00
#
_symmetry.space_group_name_H-M   'P 1'
#
loop_
_entity.id
_entity.type
_entity.pdbx_description
1 polymer ?
#
loop_
_entity_poly.entity_id
_entity_poly.type
_entity_poly.pdbx_seq_one_letter_code
_entity_poly.pdbx_strand_id
1 'polypeptide(L)'
;MGKSADNTVSAIAEDISNEKSASKAEQTEVKPDAETENIVKKALLKSKKDNSEEAGDEIAEQLDRAVRSDNSQKEEKEYQFPPIQLLKPKLNSDDSDAMEEMQNNAKKLIDTLTSFGVKASIVNICRGPSVTRYELQPAPGVKISKITNLSDDIALSLAANGVRIE
;
A
#
# COMPACT_ATOMS: atom_id res chain seq x y z
N MET A 1 -5.66 52.28 18.64
CA MET A 1 -6.46 51.73 17.52
C MET A 1 -5.54 50.93 16.62
N GLY A 2 -5.55 49.60 16.78
CA GLY A 2 -4.86 48.67 15.89
C GLY A 2 -5.85 47.98 14.96
N LYS A 3 -5.41 47.73 13.73
CA LYS A 3 -5.91 46.78 12.73
C LYS A 3 -4.77 46.64 11.71
N SER A 4 -4.45 45.51 11.10
CA SER A 4 -4.70 44.09 11.31
C SER A 4 -3.68 43.43 10.38
N ALA A 5 -3.07 42.33 10.81
CA ALA A 5 -2.09 41.58 10.06
C ALA A 5 -2.82 40.52 9.23
N ASP A 6 -2.96 40.74 7.92
CA ASP A 6 -3.58 39.80 6.98
C ASP A 6 -2.64 39.52 5.80
N ASN A 7 -1.41 39.05 6.05
CA ASN A 7 -0.46 38.86 4.95
C ASN A 7 0.52 37.69 5.11
N THR A 8 0.03 36.51 5.51
CA THR A 8 0.89 35.34 5.70
C THR A 8 0.52 34.13 4.83
N VAL A 9 -0.67 34.10 4.23
CA VAL A 9 -1.16 32.91 3.49
C VAL A 9 -0.64 32.86 2.04
N SER A 10 -0.21 33.98 1.47
CA SER A 10 0.15 34.06 0.03
C SER A 10 1.57 33.59 -0.32
N ALA A 11 2.43 33.29 0.65
CA ALA A 11 3.88 33.12 0.43
C ALA A 11 4.37 31.67 0.35
N ILE A 12 3.49 30.67 0.36
CA ILE A 12 3.86 29.24 0.52
C ILE A 12 3.79 28.47 -0.82
N ALA A 13 3.45 29.14 -1.93
CA ALA A 13 3.10 28.49 -3.20
C ALA A 13 4.29 28.11 -4.11
N GLU A 14 5.54 28.46 -3.77
CA GLU A 14 6.68 28.28 -4.66
C GLU A 14 7.86 27.70 -3.89
N ASP A 15 7.94 26.37 -3.74
CA ASP A 15 9.23 25.66 -3.83
C ASP A 15 9.15 24.13 -3.66
N ILE A 16 9.93 23.45 -4.50
CA ILE A 16 10.50 22.09 -4.35
C ILE A 16 9.64 20.92 -4.83
N SER A 17 9.55 20.87 -6.15
CA SER A 17 9.39 19.67 -6.97
C SER A 17 10.75 19.17 -7.44
N ASN A 18 11.44 18.32 -6.66
CA ASN A 18 12.39 17.30 -7.18
C ASN A 18 12.99 16.48 -6.04
N GLU A 19 12.84 15.16 -6.06
CA GLU A 19 13.97 14.23 -6.22
C GLU A 19 13.48 12.77 -6.18
N LYS A 20 14.08 11.98 -7.06
CA LYS A 20 13.75 10.61 -7.43
C LYS A 20 14.93 9.73 -7.01
N SER A 21 14.62 8.48 -6.65
CA SER A 21 15.49 7.28 -6.66
C SER A 21 16.05 6.83 -5.30
N ALA A 22 15.71 5.60 -4.88
CA ALA A 22 16.66 4.46 -4.89
C ALA A 22 16.05 3.18 -4.25
N SER A 23 16.06 2.09 -5.03
CA SER A 23 16.22 0.65 -4.73
C SER A 23 15.94 0.08 -3.32
N LYS A 24 15.26 -1.08 -3.25
CA LYS A 24 15.87 -2.43 -3.21
C LYS A 24 14.78 -3.50 -3.04
N ALA A 25 14.71 -4.46 -3.95
CA ALA A 25 13.88 -5.65 -3.83
C ALA A 25 14.65 -6.73 -3.05
N GLU A 26 13.97 -7.32 -2.06
CA GLU A 26 14.43 -8.41 -1.21
C GLU A 26 13.86 -9.73 -1.74
N GLN A 27 14.73 -10.73 -1.92
CA GLN A 27 14.38 -12.08 -2.36
C GLN A 27 14.07 -12.95 -1.14
N THR A 28 12.91 -13.60 -1.12
CA THR A 28 12.58 -14.63 -0.12
C THR A 28 12.69 -16.00 -0.78
N GLU A 29 13.76 -16.73 -0.47
CA GLU A 29 13.91 -18.15 -0.80
C GLU A 29 13.01 -18.99 0.10
N VAL A 30 12.25 -19.92 -0.49
CA VAL A 30 11.46 -20.92 0.25
C VAL A 30 12.11 -22.29 0.07
N LYS A 31 12.62 -22.89 1.16
CA LYS A 31 13.14 -24.27 1.20
C LYS A 31 11.97 -25.27 1.32
N PRO A 32 12.00 -26.43 0.64
CA PRO A 32 10.99 -27.46 0.86
C PRO A 32 11.36 -28.35 2.06
N ASP A 33 10.38 -28.58 2.93
CA ASP A 33 10.52 -29.36 4.16
C ASP A 33 10.65 -30.87 3.90
N ALA A 34 11.46 -31.50 4.76
CA ALA A 34 11.98 -32.88 4.71
C ALA A 34 10.93 -34.01 4.86
N GLU A 35 9.63 -33.70 4.85
CA GLU A 35 8.56 -34.68 5.05
C GLU A 35 8.07 -35.32 3.74
N THR A 36 8.26 -34.66 2.60
CA THR A 36 7.83 -35.16 1.29
C THR A 36 8.70 -36.31 0.76
N GLU A 37 9.97 -36.41 1.16
CA GLU A 37 10.85 -37.51 0.73
C GLU A 37 10.47 -38.88 1.35
N ASN A 38 9.97 -38.89 2.58
CA ASN A 38 9.73 -40.15 3.30
C ASN A 38 8.48 -40.88 2.80
N ILE A 39 7.48 -40.14 2.32
CA ILE A 39 6.23 -40.71 1.78
C ILE A 39 6.52 -41.39 0.43
N VAL A 40 7.36 -40.78 -0.40
CA VAL A 40 7.77 -41.35 -1.70
C VAL A 40 8.63 -42.59 -1.51
N LYS A 41 9.58 -42.59 -0.57
CA LYS A 41 10.41 -43.77 -0.24
C LYS A 41 9.58 -44.94 0.28
N LYS A 42 8.54 -44.68 1.08
CA LYS A 42 7.65 -45.73 1.62
C LYS A 42 6.72 -46.33 0.57
N ALA A 43 6.33 -45.56 -0.45
CA ALA A 43 5.57 -46.06 -1.59
C ALA A 43 6.41 -46.95 -2.52
N LEU A 44 7.69 -46.61 -2.72
CA LEU A 44 8.61 -47.37 -3.60
C LEU A 44 9.04 -48.73 -3.02
N LEU A 45 9.11 -48.88 -1.70
CA LEU A 45 9.57 -50.12 -1.05
C LEU A 45 8.49 -51.20 -0.96
N LYS A 46 7.20 -50.84 -1.12
CA LYS A 46 6.09 -51.79 -0.97
C LYS A 46 5.70 -52.51 -2.27
N SER A 47 6.19 -52.06 -3.42
CA SER A 47 5.91 -52.67 -4.73
C SER A 47 6.94 -53.70 -5.19
N LYS A 48 8.00 -53.96 -4.41
CA LYS A 48 9.13 -54.82 -4.83
C LYS A 48 9.06 -56.27 -4.35
N LYS A 49 7.86 -56.77 -4.03
CA LYS A 49 7.62 -58.16 -3.66
C LYS A 49 6.49 -58.68 -4.54
N ASP A 50 6.87 -59.27 -5.67
CA ASP A 50 6.19 -60.35 -6.42
C ASP A 50 6.30 -60.15 -7.95
N ASN A 51 7.25 -60.89 -8.53
CA ASN A 51 7.27 -61.48 -9.88
C ASN A 51 7.39 -60.61 -11.16
N SER A 52 8.25 -61.13 -12.07
CA SER A 52 8.52 -60.75 -13.46
C SER A 52 9.54 -59.62 -13.70
N GLU A 53 10.82 -59.99 -13.70
CA GLU A 53 11.95 -59.09 -14.00
C GLU A 53 12.05 -58.71 -15.49
N GLU A 54 11.32 -59.37 -16.40
CA GLU A 54 11.40 -59.11 -17.86
C GLU A 54 10.33 -58.12 -18.37
N ALA A 55 9.18 -57.97 -17.70
CA ALA A 55 8.12 -57.03 -18.11
C ALA A 55 8.33 -55.60 -17.57
N GLY A 56 9.08 -55.46 -16.47
CA GLY A 56 9.38 -54.15 -15.86
C GLY A 56 10.37 -53.32 -16.67
N ASP A 57 11.36 -53.97 -17.29
CA ASP A 57 12.39 -53.31 -18.08
C ASP A 57 11.85 -52.80 -19.42
N GLU A 58 10.95 -53.53 -20.08
CA GLU A 58 10.31 -53.07 -21.32
C GLU A 58 9.39 -51.85 -21.09
N ILE A 59 8.66 -51.82 -19.96
CA ILE A 59 7.79 -50.69 -19.60
C ILE A 59 8.64 -49.48 -19.19
N ALA A 60 9.75 -49.70 -18.48
CA ALA A 60 10.68 -48.65 -18.10
C ALA A 60 11.40 -48.04 -19.33
N GLU A 61 11.84 -48.86 -20.28
CA GLU A 61 12.45 -48.38 -21.53
C GLU A 61 11.44 -47.66 -22.44
N GLN A 62 10.18 -48.12 -22.49
CA GLN A 62 9.14 -47.43 -23.24
C GLN A 62 8.78 -46.07 -22.60
N LEU A 63 8.73 -45.99 -21.27
CA LEU A 63 8.49 -44.73 -20.56
C LEU A 63 9.65 -43.75 -20.74
N ASP A 64 10.90 -44.21 -20.65
CA ASP A 64 12.09 -43.38 -20.84
C ASP A 64 12.22 -42.91 -22.30
N ARG A 65 11.87 -43.76 -23.28
CA ARG A 65 11.83 -43.38 -24.70
C ARG A 65 10.71 -42.38 -25.01
N ALA A 66 9.55 -42.52 -24.38
CA ALA A 66 8.44 -41.57 -24.51
C ALA A 66 8.81 -40.20 -23.91
N VAL A 67 9.40 -40.17 -22.70
CA VAL A 67 9.85 -38.94 -22.03
C VAL A 67 10.98 -38.24 -22.82
N ARG A 68 11.94 -38.99 -23.37
CA ARG A 68 13.02 -38.43 -24.21
C ARG A 68 12.52 -37.90 -25.55
N SER A 69 11.52 -38.56 -26.15
CA SER A 69 10.92 -38.10 -27.41
C SER A 69 10.12 -36.81 -27.22
N ASP A 70 9.38 -36.69 -26.10
CA ASP A 70 8.57 -35.50 -25.77
C ASP A 70 9.44 -34.29 -25.37
N ASN A 71 10.62 -34.54 -24.79
CA ASN A 71 11.55 -33.48 -24.38
C ASN A 71 12.49 -33.00 -25.51
N SER A 72 12.58 -33.73 -26.63
CA SER A 72 13.46 -33.40 -27.76
C SER A 72 12.94 -32.28 -28.69
N GLN A 73 11.73 -31.79 -28.45
CA GLN A 73 11.05 -30.71 -29.20
C GLN A 73 10.61 -29.55 -28.30
N LYS A 74 10.97 -29.57 -27.01
CA LYS A 74 10.55 -28.53 -26.07
C LYS A 74 11.53 -27.37 -26.16
N GLU A 75 11.29 -26.47 -27.12
CA GLU A 75 11.94 -25.16 -27.14
C GLU A 75 11.83 -24.53 -25.76
N GLU A 76 12.97 -24.22 -25.14
CA GLU A 76 13.03 -23.46 -23.89
C GLU A 76 12.44 -22.07 -24.19
N LYS A 77 11.14 -21.90 -23.93
CA LYS A 77 10.48 -20.61 -24.12
C LYS A 77 11.11 -19.60 -23.18
N GLU A 78 11.91 -18.70 -23.74
CA GLU A 78 12.51 -17.60 -23.00
C GLU A 78 11.40 -16.74 -22.38
N TYR A 79 11.51 -16.54 -21.06
CA TYR A 79 10.52 -15.78 -20.31
C TYR A 79 10.57 -14.30 -20.73
N GLN A 80 9.47 -13.80 -21.29
CA GLN A 80 9.33 -12.40 -21.64
C GLN A 80 8.71 -11.62 -20.48
N PHE A 81 9.38 -10.56 -20.06
CA PHE A 81 8.86 -9.68 -19.02
C PHE A 81 7.60 -8.95 -19.51
N PRO A 82 6.55 -8.87 -18.68
CA PRO A 82 5.34 -8.17 -19.06
C PRO A 82 5.62 -6.67 -19.27
N PRO A 83 5.14 -6.06 -20.37
CA PRO A 83 5.29 -4.64 -20.63
C PRO A 83 4.44 -3.79 -19.67
N ILE A 84 4.94 -2.62 -19.25
CA ILE A 84 4.25 -1.71 -18.33
C ILE A 84 2.94 -1.15 -18.90
N GLN A 85 2.78 -1.20 -20.23
CA GLN A 85 1.58 -0.80 -20.96
C GLN A 85 0.36 -1.66 -20.59
N LEU A 86 0.55 -2.80 -19.93
CA LEU A 86 -0.55 -3.60 -19.37
C LEU A 86 -1.21 -2.93 -18.14
N LEU A 87 -0.55 -1.94 -17.53
CA LEU A 87 -1.13 -1.16 -16.42
C LEU A 87 -2.13 -0.14 -16.96
N LYS A 88 -3.23 0.07 -16.22
CA LYS A 88 -4.19 1.13 -16.53
C LYS A 88 -3.57 2.50 -16.20
N PRO A 89 -3.75 3.52 -17.05
CA PRO A 89 -3.30 4.87 -16.74
C PRO A 89 -4.05 5.41 -15.52
N LYS A 90 -3.41 6.30 -14.77
CA LYS A 90 -4.07 7.03 -13.68
C LYS A 90 -5.23 7.86 -14.24
N LEU A 91 -6.36 7.87 -13.55
CA LEU A 91 -7.39 8.88 -13.81
C LEU A 91 -6.86 10.22 -13.30
N ASN A 92 -7.05 11.28 -14.09
CA ASN A 92 -6.73 12.63 -13.64
C ASN A 92 -7.70 13.02 -12.52
N SER A 93 -7.17 13.53 -11.41
CA SER A 93 -7.96 14.20 -10.39
C SER A 93 -8.05 15.68 -10.77
N ASP A 94 -9.26 16.19 -10.95
CA ASP A 94 -9.48 17.62 -11.13
C ASP A 94 -9.23 18.31 -9.78
N ASP A 95 -8.26 19.22 -9.77
CA ASP A 95 -7.77 19.91 -8.57
C ASP A 95 -8.24 21.37 -8.50
N SER A 96 -9.14 21.79 -9.39
CA SER A 96 -9.57 23.19 -9.51
C SER A 96 -10.15 23.75 -8.22
N ASP A 97 -10.88 22.92 -7.48
CA ASP A 97 -11.66 23.37 -6.32
C ASP A 97 -10.95 23.03 -4.99
N ALA A 98 -9.78 22.39 -5.07
CA ALA A 98 -9.07 21.85 -3.91
C ALA A 98 -8.69 22.93 -2.89
N MET A 99 -8.35 24.14 -3.35
CA MET A 99 -7.96 25.23 -2.46
C MET A 99 -9.17 25.79 -1.69
N GLU A 100 -10.31 25.92 -2.37
CA GLU A 100 -11.56 26.39 -1.75
C GLU A 100 -12.08 25.37 -0.74
N GLU A 101 -12.08 24.08 -1.09
CA GLU A 101 -12.45 23.01 -0.17
C GLU A 101 -11.58 23.02 1.10
N MET A 102 -10.27 23.20 0.93
CA MET A 102 -9.31 23.23 2.04
C MET A 102 -9.56 24.40 2.99
N GLN A 103 -9.86 25.59 2.45
CA GLN A 103 -10.20 26.77 3.25
C GLN A 103 -11.55 26.62 3.96
N ASN A 104 -12.55 26.08 3.27
CA ASN A 104 -13.87 25.83 3.85
C ASN A 104 -13.80 24.81 5.00
N ASN A 105 -13.05 23.73 4.82
CA ASN A 105 -12.83 22.72 5.85
C ASN A 105 -12.01 23.26 7.02
N ALA A 106 -10.99 24.08 6.76
CA ALA A 106 -10.24 24.78 7.80
C ALA A 106 -11.14 25.65 8.69
N LYS A 107 -12.05 26.41 8.07
CA LYS A 107 -13.02 27.22 8.81
C LYS A 107 -13.96 26.37 9.66
N LYS A 108 -14.56 25.33 9.06
CA LYS A 108 -15.43 24.39 9.78
C LYS A 108 -14.71 23.79 10.99
N LEU A 109 -13.48 23.30 10.83
CA LEU A 109 -12.69 22.73 11.91
C LEU A 109 -12.52 23.71 13.09
N ILE A 110 -12.18 24.97 12.82
CA ILE A 110 -12.05 26.01 13.87
C ILE A 110 -13.39 26.30 14.55
N ASP A 111 -14.47 26.40 13.78
CA ASP A 111 -15.81 26.66 14.30
C ASP A 111 -16.30 25.51 15.20
N THR A 112 -16.05 24.27 14.79
CA THR A 112 -16.36 23.06 15.59
C THR A 112 -15.59 23.09 16.91
N LEU A 113 -14.26 23.22 16.87
CA LEU A 113 -13.43 23.27 18.08
C LEU A 113 -13.88 24.39 19.02
N THR A 114 -14.18 25.57 18.48
CA THR A 114 -14.65 26.73 19.24
C THR A 114 -15.99 26.43 19.93
N SER A 115 -16.91 25.74 19.27
CA SER A 115 -18.22 25.34 19.82
C SER A 115 -18.09 24.41 21.02
N PHE A 116 -17.05 23.57 21.08
CA PHE A 116 -16.72 22.72 22.24
C PHE A 116 -15.83 23.44 23.29
N GLY A 117 -15.65 24.75 23.15
CA GLY A 117 -14.83 25.56 24.05
C GLY A 117 -13.34 25.22 23.95
N VAL A 118 -12.87 24.83 22.77
CA VAL A 118 -11.46 24.64 22.44
C VAL A 118 -11.06 25.75 21.47
N LYS A 119 -10.26 26.70 21.94
CA LYS A 119 -9.72 27.75 21.07
C LYS A 119 -8.42 27.25 20.44
N ALA A 120 -8.37 27.24 19.12
CA ALA A 120 -7.19 26.88 18.34
C ALA A 120 -7.11 27.74 17.07
N SER A 121 -5.96 27.72 16.41
CA SER A 121 -5.71 28.37 15.12
C SER A 121 -4.99 27.41 14.18
N ILE A 122 -5.21 27.53 12.88
CA ILE A 122 -4.53 26.71 11.88
C ILE A 122 -3.22 27.42 11.48
N VAL A 123 -2.12 26.69 11.55
CA VAL A 123 -0.77 27.16 11.17
C VAL A 123 -0.49 26.82 9.71
N ASN A 124 -0.84 25.61 9.30
CA ASN A 124 -0.52 25.09 7.99
C ASN A 124 -1.54 24.04 7.54
N ILE A 125 -1.66 23.84 6.23
CA ILE A 125 -2.51 22.81 5.64
C ILE A 125 -1.75 22.13 4.51
N CYS A 126 -1.70 20.80 4.55
CA CYS A 126 -1.02 20.00 3.53
C CYS A 126 -1.97 18.93 2.99
N ARG A 127 -2.33 19.02 1.71
CA ARG A 127 -3.14 18.01 1.03
C ARG A 127 -2.26 16.92 0.44
N GLY A 128 -2.50 15.68 0.87
CA GLY A 128 -1.90 14.49 0.30
C GLY A 128 -2.86 13.74 -0.64
N PRO A 129 -2.43 12.64 -1.27
CA PRO A 129 -3.26 11.86 -2.19
C PRO A 129 -4.50 11.23 -1.56
N SER A 130 -4.45 10.96 -0.25
CA SER A 130 -5.54 10.25 0.46
C SER A 130 -6.07 11.01 1.68
N VAL A 131 -5.27 11.90 2.27
CA VAL A 131 -5.62 12.64 3.49
C VAL A 131 -5.11 14.07 3.41
N THR A 132 -5.79 14.98 4.10
CA THR A 132 -5.36 16.37 4.27
C THR A 132 -4.99 16.59 5.74
N ARG A 133 -3.77 17.06 5.99
CA ARG A 133 -3.29 17.39 7.33
C ARG A 133 -3.52 18.86 7.61
N TYR A 134 -4.14 19.14 8.75
CA TYR A 134 -4.29 20.49 9.31
C TYR A 134 -3.41 20.61 10.55
N GLU A 135 -2.46 21.54 10.53
CA GLU A 135 -1.61 21.83 11.67
C GLU A 135 -2.30 22.86 12.56
N LEU A 136 -2.62 22.45 13.79
CA LEU A 136 -3.36 23.26 14.75
C LEU A 136 -2.44 23.73 15.87
N GLN A 137 -2.54 25.02 16.21
CA GLN A 137 -1.96 25.61 17.40
C GLN A 137 -3.05 25.89 18.42
N PRO A 138 -3.13 25.11 19.52
CA PRO A 138 -4.08 25.37 20.61
C PRO A 138 -3.74 26.66 21.36
N ALA A 139 -4.76 27.34 21.87
CA ALA A 139 -4.57 28.47 22.76
C ALA A 139 -3.92 28.04 24.09
N PRO A 140 -3.19 28.94 24.78
CA PRO A 140 -2.61 28.63 26.08
C PRO A 140 -3.64 28.10 27.08
N GLY A 141 -3.32 27.00 27.75
CA GLY A 141 -4.20 26.36 28.74
C GLY A 141 -5.19 25.34 28.18
N VAL A 142 -5.30 25.18 26.86
CA VAL A 142 -6.06 24.10 26.23
C VAL A 142 -5.26 22.80 26.33
N LYS A 143 -5.85 21.76 26.95
CA LYS A 143 -5.24 20.43 27.02
C LYS A 143 -5.41 19.68 25.69
N ILE A 144 -4.35 19.00 25.24
CA ILE A 144 -4.38 18.16 24.03
C ILE A 144 -5.43 17.04 24.16
N SER A 145 -5.58 16.46 25.35
CA SER A 145 -6.59 15.43 25.61
C SER A 145 -8.03 15.90 25.35
N LYS A 146 -8.30 17.19 25.48
CA LYS A 146 -9.62 17.75 25.16
C LYS A 146 -9.88 17.73 23.66
N ILE A 147 -8.85 17.87 22.83
CA ILE A 147 -8.94 17.83 21.37
C ILE A 147 -9.06 16.37 20.90
N THR A 148 -8.23 15.48 21.46
CA THR A 148 -8.26 14.04 21.10
C THR A 148 -9.61 13.40 21.38
N ASN A 149 -10.28 13.82 22.46
CA ASN A 149 -11.60 13.31 22.83
C ASN A 149 -12.73 13.81 21.93
N LEU A 150 -12.49 14.81 21.09
CA LEU A 150 -13.47 15.35 20.13
C LEU A 150 -13.29 14.74 18.73
N SER A 151 -12.48 13.68 18.56
CA SER A 151 -12.19 13.07 17.25
C SER A 151 -13.45 12.78 16.44
N ASP A 152 -14.46 12.21 17.10
CA ASP A 152 -15.70 11.75 16.47
C ASP A 152 -16.61 12.93 16.11
N ASP A 153 -16.69 13.93 17.00
CA ASP A 153 -17.45 15.17 16.75
C ASP A 153 -16.82 16.01 15.63
N ILE A 154 -15.49 16.05 15.55
CA ILE A 154 -14.76 16.71 14.47
C ILE A 154 -14.99 15.98 13.15
N ALA A 155 -14.93 14.64 13.15
CA ALA A 155 -15.20 13.83 11.96
C ALA A 155 -16.64 14.07 11.45
N LEU A 156 -17.61 14.08 12.36
CA LEU A 156 -19.00 14.37 12.05
C LEU A 156 -19.17 15.76 11.43
N SER A 157 -18.56 16.79 12.01
CA SER A 157 -18.69 18.17 11.51
C SER A 157 -18.02 18.40 10.15
N LEU A 158 -16.96 17.65 9.84
CA LEU A 158 -16.27 17.71 8.55
C LEU A 158 -16.87 16.77 7.50
N ALA A 159 -17.91 16.00 7.86
CA ALA A 159 -18.45 14.92 7.03
C ALA A 159 -17.35 13.94 6.56
N ALA A 160 -16.36 13.70 7.43
CA ALA A 160 -15.26 12.81 7.17
C ALA A 160 -15.53 11.42 7.77
N ASN A 161 -14.97 10.37 7.15
CA ASN A 161 -15.08 9.01 7.68
C ASN A 161 -14.40 8.85 9.06
N GLY A 162 -13.40 9.68 9.35
CA GLY A 162 -12.68 9.68 10.62
C GLY A 162 -11.58 10.73 10.64
N VAL A 163 -11.07 11.02 11.83
CA VAL A 163 -9.98 11.99 12.04
C VAL A 163 -8.91 11.33 12.91
N ARG A 164 -7.65 11.58 12.56
CA ARG A 164 -6.48 11.12 13.32
C ARG A 164 -5.79 12.32 13.95
N ILE A 165 -5.52 12.24 15.25
CA ILE A 165 -4.91 13.30 16.05
C ILE A 165 -3.62 12.73 16.62
N GLU A 166 -2.50 13.39 16.37
CA GLU A 166 -1.14 13.03 16.81
C GLU A 166 -0.48 14.18 17.56
#